data_AF-A0A1G0XZ32-F1
#
_entry.id   AF-A0A1G0XZ32-F1
#
_cell.length_a   1.000
_cell.length_b   1.000
_cell.length_c   1.000
_cell.angle_alpha   90.00
_cell.angle_beta   90.00
_cell.angle_gamma   90.00
#
_symmetry.space_group_name_H-M   'P 1'
#
loop_
_entity.id
_entity.type
_entity.pdbx_description
1 polymer ?
#
loop_
_entity_poly.entity_id
_entity_poly.type
_entity_poly.pdbx_seq_one_letter_code
_entity_poly.pdbx_strand_id
1 'polypeptide(L)'
;MKNFIRIICGASLTLGILTVAFICLSTSAADKEKKNDGKKEQAKEYGQAVFPAEGRIKMDEGTVEAWLALDYSAKDMMLQDESIITPMTFFSLIEKERLIRAEEKDKKDGGGKDDYSGNEAEMNLKTQQGRALSNSIKYHCNLFRLERGKTVVKGVTMGLDEVEWKEKEWYFIAIAWKKTETGYDAYMYINGKKKEQSFDKEETVKFPKTMKEHLISIGSFRNAKGSVEALRISGKFKTDVELEADMKAGLAKDDSTLFLFDSSLISAMKKARQADLGKNTQVTDKGLFIGPYKTIAGKHGKAVQFHE
;
A
#
# COMPACT_ATOMS: atom_id res chain seq x y z
N MET A 1 -44.91 -18.37 -28.15
CA MET A 1 -44.83 -19.80 -27.81
C MET A 1 -43.67 -19.98 -26.85
N LYS A 2 -43.96 -20.39 -25.61
CA LYS A 2 -42.99 -20.58 -24.52
C LYS A 2 -42.67 -22.07 -24.40
N ASN A 3 -41.40 -22.45 -24.48
CA ASN A 3 -40.97 -23.81 -24.17
C ASN A 3 -40.23 -23.80 -22.82
N PHE A 4 -40.86 -24.42 -21.82
CA PHE A 4 -40.25 -24.75 -20.53
C PHE A 4 -39.70 -26.17 -20.60
N ILE A 5 -38.43 -26.34 -20.26
CA ILE A 5 -37.81 -27.64 -20.02
C ILE A 5 -37.80 -27.85 -18.50
N ARG A 6 -38.51 -28.88 -18.04
CA ARG A 6 -38.42 -29.42 -16.67
C ARG A 6 -37.34 -30.50 -16.65
N ILE A 7 -36.40 -30.39 -15.71
CA ILE A 7 -35.52 -31.50 -15.34
C ILE A 7 -35.94 -31.97 -13.94
N ILE A 8 -36.22 -33.26 -13.83
CA ILE A 8 -36.45 -34.01 -12.59
C ILE A 8 -35.22 -34.89 -12.40
N CYS A 9 -34.61 -34.82 -11.22
CA CYS A 9 -33.75 -35.82 -10.59
C CYS A 9 -33.63 -35.36 -9.12
N GLY A 10 -33.73 -36.15 -8.07
CA GLY A 10 -33.70 -37.59 -7.89
C GLY A 10 -33.22 -37.78 -6.45
N ALA A 11 -34.04 -38.37 -5.59
CA ALA A 11 -33.75 -38.57 -4.18
C ALA A 11 -33.03 -39.92 -3.97
N SER A 12 -31.97 -39.95 -3.16
CA SER A 12 -31.67 -41.09 -2.27
C SER A 12 -30.57 -40.77 -1.24
N LEU A 13 -30.84 -41.24 0.00
CA LEU A 13 -29.95 -41.83 1.03
C LEU A 13 -28.60 -41.14 1.35
N THR A 14 -28.16 -40.98 2.60
CA THR A 14 -28.20 -41.93 3.72
C THR A 14 -27.82 -41.16 5.01
N LEU A 15 -28.61 -41.31 6.08
CA LEU A 15 -28.32 -40.73 7.39
C LEU A 15 -27.51 -41.74 8.21
N GLY A 16 -26.19 -41.54 8.26
CA GLY A 16 -25.27 -42.33 9.08
C GLY A 16 -25.16 -41.76 10.48
N ILE A 17 -25.65 -42.51 11.45
CA ILE A 17 -25.53 -42.32 12.89
C ILE A 17 -24.04 -42.35 13.27
N LEU A 18 -23.54 -41.32 13.96
CA LEU A 18 -22.25 -41.41 14.68
C LEU A 18 -22.46 -41.16 16.18
N THR A 19 -22.10 -42.19 16.93
CA THR A 19 -22.27 -42.38 18.36
C THR A 19 -21.37 -41.45 19.17
N VAL A 20 -21.97 -40.84 20.19
CA VAL A 20 -21.29 -40.09 21.25
C VAL A 20 -20.62 -41.08 22.20
N ALA A 21 -19.30 -40.95 22.39
CA ALA A 21 -18.60 -41.50 23.53
C ALA A 21 -17.35 -40.66 23.83
N PHE A 22 -17.46 -39.69 24.72
CA PHE A 22 -16.31 -39.07 25.39
C PHE A 22 -16.47 -39.31 26.88
N ILE A 23 -15.71 -40.29 27.38
CA ILE A 23 -15.57 -40.61 28.79
C ILE A 23 -14.46 -39.70 29.35
N CYS A 24 -14.78 -39.07 30.47
CA CYS A 24 -13.94 -38.20 31.28
C CYS A 24 -12.59 -38.82 31.65
N LEU A 25 -11.51 -38.03 31.57
CA LEU A 25 -10.41 -38.09 32.54
C LEU A 25 -9.89 -36.67 32.80
N SER A 26 -10.40 -36.08 33.86
CA SER A 26 -9.81 -34.94 34.56
C SER A 26 -8.69 -35.45 35.47
N THR A 27 -7.44 -35.14 35.12
CA THR A 27 -6.32 -35.13 36.08
C THR A 27 -5.73 -33.74 36.07
N SER A 28 -5.98 -33.02 37.16
CA SER A 28 -5.33 -31.77 37.53
C SER A 28 -3.85 -32.02 37.80
N ALA A 29 -3.03 -31.92 36.77
CA ALA A 29 -1.60 -31.72 36.92
C ALA A 29 -1.35 -30.22 37.05
N ALA A 30 -0.88 -29.80 38.21
CA ALA A 30 -0.37 -28.46 38.45
C ALA A 30 0.89 -28.25 37.61
N ASP A 31 0.71 -27.70 36.40
CA ASP A 31 1.82 -27.22 35.60
C ASP A 31 2.40 -25.97 36.28
N LYS A 32 3.59 -26.14 36.85
CA LYS A 32 4.46 -25.03 37.23
C LYS A 32 4.67 -24.18 35.98
N GLU A 33 4.12 -22.97 35.98
CA GLU A 33 4.50 -21.90 35.07
C GLU A 33 6.02 -21.72 35.13
N LYS A 34 6.74 -22.35 34.19
CA LYS A 34 8.05 -21.89 33.80
C LYS A 34 7.82 -20.50 33.21
N LYS A 35 8.19 -19.47 33.99
CA LYS A 35 8.49 -18.14 33.45
C LYS A 35 9.51 -18.35 32.33
N ASN A 36 9.00 -18.40 31.12
CA ASN A 36 9.79 -18.41 29.93
C ASN A 36 10.36 -16.98 29.87
N ASP A 37 11.60 -16.81 30.29
CA ASP A 37 12.41 -15.63 30.01
C ASP A 37 12.67 -15.62 28.49
N GLY A 38 11.59 -15.39 27.74
CA GLY A 38 11.61 -15.24 26.31
C GLY A 38 12.48 -14.02 26.03
N LYS A 39 13.66 -14.25 25.45
CA LYS A 39 14.36 -13.22 24.69
C LYS A 39 13.31 -12.56 23.81
N LYS A 40 12.90 -11.34 24.18
CA LYS A 40 12.07 -10.52 23.30
C LYS A 40 12.88 -10.35 22.02
N GLU A 41 12.39 -10.97 20.95
CA GLU A 41 12.94 -10.76 19.62
C GLU A 41 12.98 -9.25 19.40
N GLN A 42 14.17 -8.72 19.09
CA GLN A 42 14.36 -7.29 18.89
C GLN A 42 13.41 -6.86 17.77
N ALA A 43 12.61 -5.82 18.02
CA ALA A 43 11.64 -5.36 17.04
C ALA A 43 12.37 -5.03 15.73
N LYS A 44 11.87 -5.57 14.61
CA LYS A 44 12.42 -5.27 13.28
C LYS A 44 12.21 -3.79 12.98
N GLU A 45 13.29 -3.11 12.63
CA GLU A 45 13.26 -1.71 12.22
C GLU A 45 13.14 -1.61 10.70
N TYR A 46 12.36 -0.65 10.23
CA TYR A 46 12.15 -0.40 8.80
C TYR A 46 12.47 1.06 8.45
N GLY A 47 12.80 1.27 7.18
CA GLY A 47 13.11 2.54 6.59
C GLY A 47 11.88 3.27 6.03
N GLN A 48 11.94 4.59 6.01
CA GLN A 48 10.98 5.44 5.33
C GLN A 48 11.65 6.72 4.82
N ALA A 49 11.42 7.05 3.56
CA ALA A 49 11.82 8.32 2.97
C ALA A 49 10.61 9.25 2.88
N VAL A 50 10.78 10.50 3.33
CA VAL A 50 9.71 11.50 3.37
C VAL A 50 10.18 12.81 2.74
N PHE A 51 9.32 13.43 1.94
CA PHE A 51 9.60 14.65 1.19
C PHE A 51 8.42 15.63 1.23
N PRO A 52 8.63 16.95 1.12
CA PRO A 52 7.53 17.90 0.93
C PRO A 52 6.77 17.61 -0.37
N ALA A 53 5.43 17.72 -0.37
CA ALA A 53 4.61 17.44 -1.55
C ALA A 53 4.33 18.65 -2.45
N GLU A 54 4.51 19.88 -1.95
CA GLU A 54 4.25 21.11 -2.71
C GLU A 54 5.01 21.15 -4.04
N GLY A 55 4.28 21.33 -5.14
CA GLY A 55 4.81 21.37 -6.50
C GLY A 55 5.27 20.01 -7.07
N ARG A 56 5.18 18.93 -6.30
CA ARG A 56 5.68 17.59 -6.67
C ARG A 56 4.59 16.63 -7.14
N ILE A 57 3.34 17.04 -7.07
CA ILE A 57 2.18 16.27 -7.49
C ILE A 57 1.07 17.21 -7.96
N LYS A 58 0.30 16.79 -8.97
CA LYS A 58 -0.90 17.47 -9.46
C LYS A 58 -2.12 16.61 -9.19
N MET A 59 -3.25 17.23 -8.85
CA MET A 59 -4.46 16.49 -8.48
C MET A 59 -5.38 16.22 -9.68
N ASP A 60 -5.41 17.11 -10.66
CA ASP A 60 -6.28 16.95 -11.83
C ASP A 60 -5.78 15.83 -12.75
N GLU A 61 -4.47 15.67 -12.89
CA GLU A 61 -3.87 14.54 -13.60
C GLU A 61 -2.46 14.24 -13.10
N GLY A 62 -2.00 13.03 -13.32
CA GLY A 62 -0.64 12.62 -13.02
C GLY A 62 -0.44 11.12 -13.14
N THR A 63 0.82 10.71 -12.96
CA THR A 63 1.20 9.30 -12.91
C THR A 63 2.25 9.10 -11.84
N VAL A 64 2.06 8.11 -10.95
CA VAL A 64 3.11 7.62 -10.05
C VAL A 64 3.62 6.30 -10.59
N GLU A 65 4.93 6.18 -10.76
CA GLU A 65 5.60 5.04 -11.39
C GLU A 65 6.73 4.57 -10.47
N ALA A 66 6.94 3.27 -10.37
CA ALA A 66 8.04 2.74 -9.57
C ALA A 66 8.60 1.43 -10.13
N TRP A 67 9.92 1.28 -10.03
CA TRP A 67 10.62 0.00 -10.10
C TRP A 67 10.84 -0.52 -8.69
N LEU A 68 10.25 -1.66 -8.37
CA LEU A 68 10.26 -2.19 -7.00
C LEU A 68 10.34 -3.71 -6.94
N ALA A 69 10.75 -4.22 -5.79
CA ALA A 69 10.75 -5.65 -5.46
C ALA A 69 10.19 -5.85 -4.06
N LEU A 70 9.45 -6.93 -3.86
CA LEU A 70 8.93 -7.33 -2.54
C LEU A 70 9.74 -8.51 -2.00
N ASP A 71 9.96 -8.55 -0.69
CA ASP A 71 10.63 -9.67 -0.03
C ASP A 71 9.67 -10.83 0.30
N TYR A 72 8.57 -10.92 -0.45
CA TYR A 72 7.59 -11.99 -0.34
C TYR A 72 6.85 -12.19 -1.67
N SER A 73 6.29 -13.38 -1.83
CA SER A 73 5.52 -13.81 -3.01
C SER A 73 4.02 -13.54 -2.86
N ALA A 74 3.26 -13.70 -3.95
CA ALA A 74 1.80 -13.65 -3.91
C ALA A 74 1.17 -14.64 -2.91
N LYS A 75 1.82 -15.78 -2.67
CA LYS A 75 1.31 -16.89 -1.85
C LYS A 75 1.73 -16.80 -0.38
N ASP A 76 2.63 -15.89 -0.04
CA ASP A 76 3.16 -15.81 1.31
C ASP A 76 2.08 -15.26 2.24
N MET A 77 1.83 -16.02 3.32
CA MET A 77 0.94 -15.60 4.39
C MET A 77 1.75 -14.80 5.40
N MET A 78 1.42 -13.52 5.56
CA MET A 78 1.90 -12.72 6.68
C MET A 78 0.93 -12.99 7.82
N LEU A 79 1.23 -13.96 8.69
CA LEU A 79 0.40 -14.20 9.88
C LEU A 79 0.67 -13.09 10.90
N GLN A 80 -0.33 -12.25 11.16
CA GLN A 80 -0.40 -11.38 12.34
C GLN A 80 -1.83 -11.45 12.89
N ASP A 81 -2.02 -11.17 14.17
CA ASP A 81 -3.33 -11.13 14.84
C ASP A 81 -4.27 -10.04 14.29
N GLU A 82 -3.82 -9.27 13.30
CA GLU A 82 -4.55 -8.20 12.65
C GLU A 82 -5.34 -8.69 11.43
N SER A 83 -6.55 -8.16 11.26
CA SER A 83 -7.43 -8.57 10.15
C SER A 83 -7.04 -8.01 8.78
N ILE A 84 -6.12 -7.04 8.73
CA ILE A 84 -5.61 -6.41 7.51
C ILE A 84 -4.14 -6.03 7.74
N ILE A 85 -3.25 -6.50 6.88
CA ILE A 85 -1.81 -6.22 6.97
C ILE A 85 -1.38 -5.41 5.76
N THR A 86 -0.51 -4.42 5.97
CA THR A 86 0.13 -3.61 4.90
C THR A 86 1.63 -3.89 4.90
N PRO A 87 2.14 -4.89 4.17
CA PRO A 87 3.56 -5.25 4.26
C PRO A 87 4.52 -4.22 3.64
N MET A 88 4.04 -3.40 2.70
CA MET A 88 4.83 -2.38 2.03
C MET A 88 3.95 -1.21 1.56
N THR A 89 4.42 0.02 1.79
CA THR A 89 3.87 1.24 1.20
C THR A 89 4.88 1.80 0.20
N PHE A 90 4.53 1.80 -1.08
CA PHE A 90 5.43 2.28 -2.14
C PHE A 90 5.35 3.79 -2.31
N PHE A 91 4.13 4.33 -2.17
CA PHE A 91 3.84 5.74 -2.25
C PHE A 91 2.72 6.08 -1.29
N SER A 92 2.85 7.17 -0.57
CA SER A 92 1.76 7.73 0.21
C SER A 92 1.86 9.25 0.22
N LEU A 93 0.74 9.91 -0.03
CA LEU A 93 0.54 11.33 0.23
C LEU A 93 -0.12 11.44 1.62
N ILE A 94 0.62 11.98 2.58
CA ILE A 94 0.18 12.11 3.98
C ILE A 94 0.21 13.56 4.42
N GLU A 95 -0.65 13.95 5.34
CA GLU A 95 -0.50 15.22 6.05
C GLU A 95 0.72 15.18 6.98
N LYS A 96 1.41 16.31 7.15
CA LYS A 96 2.59 16.42 8.04
C LYS A 96 2.31 15.91 9.45
N GLU A 97 1.13 16.20 9.99
CA GLU A 97 0.75 15.78 11.34
C GLU A 97 0.65 14.26 11.47
N ARG A 98 0.29 13.52 10.40
CA ARG A 98 0.20 12.06 10.43
C ARG A 98 1.55 11.38 10.59
N LEU A 99 2.63 12.01 10.11
CA LEU A 99 4.00 11.50 10.34
C LEU A 99 4.31 11.41 11.85
N ILE A 100 3.77 12.34 12.64
CA ILE A 100 4.04 12.49 14.07
C ILE A 100 3.05 11.67 14.91
N ARG A 101 1.75 11.70 14.57
CA ARG A 101 0.70 10.97 15.31
C ARG A 101 0.84 9.45 15.26
N ALA A 102 1.67 8.93 14.37
CA ALA A 102 1.97 7.51 14.27
C ALA A 102 2.37 6.87 15.61
N GLU A 103 3.03 7.60 16.53
CA GLU A 103 3.42 7.05 17.83
C GLU A 103 2.34 7.16 18.92
N GLU A 104 1.33 8.03 18.75
CA GLU A 104 0.41 8.39 19.84
C GLU A 104 -0.79 7.43 20.01
N LYS A 105 -1.01 6.46 19.10
CA LYS A 105 -2.14 5.51 19.16
C LYS A 105 -1.75 4.06 19.43
N ASP A 106 -1.43 3.79 20.70
CA ASP A 106 -1.77 2.54 21.41
C ASP A 106 -2.59 2.79 22.68
N LYS A 107 -2.95 4.07 22.95
CA LYS A 107 -3.86 4.39 24.04
C LYS A 107 -5.29 4.36 23.51
N LYS A 108 -5.99 3.29 23.88
CA LYS A 108 -7.45 3.10 23.88
C LYS A 108 -8.22 4.43 23.83
N ASP A 109 -8.62 4.85 22.65
CA ASP A 109 -9.77 5.71 22.48
C ASP A 109 -10.70 5.02 21.48
N GLY A 110 -11.76 4.44 22.04
CA GLY A 110 -12.83 3.83 21.29
C GLY A 110 -13.57 4.85 20.43
N GLY A 111 -14.20 4.36 19.37
CA GLY A 111 -15.32 5.05 18.73
C GLY A 111 -15.02 6.47 18.25
N GLY A 112 -13.96 6.66 17.47
CA GLY A 112 -13.82 7.89 16.68
C GLY A 112 -14.86 7.89 15.56
N LYS A 113 -15.93 8.69 15.73
CA LYS A 113 -16.82 9.07 14.62
C LYS A 113 -15.96 9.53 13.43
N ASP A 114 -16.37 9.14 12.23
CA ASP A 114 -15.82 9.54 10.92
C ASP A 114 -16.03 11.04 10.61
N ASP A 115 -15.86 11.93 11.58
CA ASP A 115 -15.91 13.39 11.43
C ASP A 115 -14.51 13.93 11.10
N TYR A 116 -13.85 13.31 10.11
CA TYR A 116 -12.61 13.86 9.57
C TYR A 116 -12.95 15.11 8.75
N SER A 117 -12.38 16.25 9.17
CA SER A 117 -12.49 17.56 8.51
C SER A 117 -11.13 18.05 7.99
N GLY A 118 -10.21 17.11 7.70
CA GLY A 118 -8.86 17.44 7.27
C GLY A 118 -8.79 18.05 5.87
N ASN A 119 -7.60 18.46 5.46
CA ASN A 119 -7.34 18.95 4.11
C ASN A 119 -7.16 17.74 3.16
N GLU A 120 -8.25 16.97 3.04
CA GLU A 120 -8.48 15.58 2.62
C GLU A 120 -7.86 15.11 1.28
N ALA A 121 -6.57 15.33 1.00
CA ALA A 121 -5.86 14.57 -0.03
C ALA A 121 -5.08 13.42 0.60
N GLU A 122 -5.51 12.20 0.34
CA GLU A 122 -4.85 10.95 0.71
C GLU A 122 -4.76 10.04 -0.51
N MET A 123 -3.55 9.78 -0.96
CA MET A 123 -3.22 8.87 -2.07
C MET A 123 -2.23 7.84 -1.55
N ASN A 124 -2.48 6.55 -1.73
CA ASN A 124 -1.64 5.48 -1.23
C ASN A 124 -1.51 4.37 -2.26
N LEU A 125 -0.30 4.07 -2.72
CA LEU A 125 0.03 2.86 -3.44
C LEU A 125 0.76 1.91 -2.49
N LYS A 126 0.11 0.81 -2.13
CA LYS A 126 0.60 -0.12 -1.10
C LYS A 126 0.17 -1.54 -1.37
N THR A 127 0.86 -2.50 -0.77
CA THR A 127 0.37 -3.87 -0.70
C THR A 127 -0.58 -4.03 0.48
N GLN A 128 -1.56 -4.93 0.33
CA GLN A 128 -2.48 -5.28 1.40
C GLN A 128 -2.80 -6.77 1.35
N GLN A 129 -2.69 -7.43 2.50
CA GLN A 129 -3.27 -8.75 2.73
C GLN A 129 -4.60 -8.60 3.46
N GLY A 130 -5.69 -9.07 2.84
CA GLY A 130 -7.03 -9.03 3.44
C GLY A 130 -7.35 -10.29 4.26
N ARG A 131 -8.55 -10.32 4.88
CA ARG A 131 -9.07 -11.46 5.63
C ARG A 131 -9.17 -12.77 4.84
N ALA A 132 -9.33 -12.67 3.52
CA ALA A 132 -9.31 -13.81 2.61
C ALA A 132 -7.90 -14.32 2.31
N LEU A 133 -6.88 -13.82 3.01
CA LEU A 133 -5.46 -14.16 2.87
C LEU A 133 -4.86 -13.87 1.48
N SER A 134 -5.60 -13.18 0.62
CA SER A 134 -5.11 -12.73 -0.67
C SER A 134 -4.26 -11.47 -0.53
N ASN A 135 -3.09 -11.50 -1.15
CA ASN A 135 -2.22 -10.34 -1.29
C ASN A 135 -2.63 -9.56 -2.54
N SER A 136 -2.71 -8.24 -2.41
CA SER A 136 -3.06 -7.34 -3.51
C SER A 136 -2.22 -6.08 -3.46
N ILE A 137 -2.04 -5.44 -4.61
CA ILE A 137 -1.60 -4.06 -4.68
C ILE A 137 -2.84 -3.19 -4.78
N LYS A 138 -2.89 -2.18 -3.93
CA LYS A 138 -3.98 -1.23 -3.86
C LYS A 138 -3.45 0.16 -4.04
N TYR A 139 -4.10 0.86 -4.93
CA TYR A 139 -4.07 2.30 -4.97
C TYR A 139 -5.35 2.82 -4.34
N HIS A 140 -5.25 3.43 -3.16
CA HIS A 140 -6.35 4.10 -2.47
C HIS A 140 -6.18 5.61 -2.60
N CYS A 141 -7.21 6.29 -3.09
CA CYS A 141 -7.25 7.72 -3.31
C CYS A 141 -8.60 8.23 -2.84
N ASN A 142 -8.62 9.06 -1.81
CA ASN A 142 -9.88 9.65 -1.35
C ASN A 142 -10.35 10.82 -2.25
N LEU A 143 -9.55 11.26 -3.21
CA LEU A 143 -9.93 12.31 -4.18
C LEU A 143 -11.12 11.88 -5.05
N PHE A 144 -11.29 10.58 -5.24
CA PHE A 144 -12.35 10.01 -6.06
C PHE A 144 -12.95 8.77 -5.39
N ARG A 145 -14.27 8.65 -5.48
CA ARG A 145 -15.08 7.62 -4.81
C ARG A 145 -16.12 7.10 -5.80
N LEU A 146 -16.45 5.82 -5.67
CA LEU A 146 -17.54 5.17 -6.38
C LEU A 146 -18.37 4.36 -5.38
N GLU A 147 -19.67 4.60 -5.33
CA GLU A 147 -20.61 3.78 -4.57
C GLU A 147 -21.13 2.63 -5.42
N ARG A 148 -20.93 1.39 -4.94
CA ARG A 148 -21.50 0.18 -5.53
C ARG A 148 -22.40 -0.50 -4.52
N GLY A 149 -23.70 -0.19 -4.58
CA GLY A 149 -24.67 -0.70 -3.61
C GLY A 149 -24.38 -0.16 -2.21
N LYS A 150 -23.86 -1.00 -1.32
CA LYS A 150 -23.48 -0.62 0.08
C LYS A 150 -21.97 -0.43 0.28
N THR A 151 -21.16 -0.56 -0.78
CA THR A 151 -19.70 -0.53 -0.69
C THR A 151 -19.16 0.73 -1.34
N VAL A 152 -18.32 1.47 -0.62
CA VAL A 152 -17.59 2.63 -1.14
C VAL A 152 -16.21 2.17 -1.64
N VAL A 153 -15.95 2.35 -2.92
CA VAL A 153 -14.65 2.08 -3.56
C VAL A 153 -13.92 3.40 -3.75
N LYS A 154 -12.69 3.49 -3.24
CA LYS A 154 -11.85 4.71 -3.30
C LYS A 154 -10.54 4.45 -4.02
N GLY A 155 -10.53 3.65 -5.08
CA GLY A 155 -9.26 3.18 -5.63
C GLY A 155 -9.29 2.03 -6.63
N VAL A 156 -8.10 1.63 -7.04
CA VAL A 156 -7.84 0.52 -7.98
C VAL A 156 -7.10 -0.59 -7.23
N THR A 157 -7.47 -1.85 -7.43
CA THR A 157 -6.86 -3.00 -6.74
C THR A 157 -6.56 -4.11 -7.74
N MET A 158 -5.34 -4.65 -7.70
CA MET A 158 -4.90 -5.80 -8.50
C MET A 158 -4.32 -6.87 -7.58
N GLY A 159 -4.77 -8.12 -7.71
CA GLY A 159 -4.20 -9.25 -6.97
C GLY A 159 -2.73 -9.49 -7.34
N LEU A 160 -1.92 -9.90 -6.36
CA LEU A 160 -0.53 -10.29 -6.64
C LEU A 160 -0.45 -11.57 -7.48
N ASP A 161 -1.43 -12.45 -7.36
CA ASP A 161 -1.62 -13.62 -8.21
C ASP A 161 -1.98 -13.26 -9.65
N GLU A 162 -2.80 -12.22 -9.87
CA GLU A 162 -3.15 -11.70 -11.20
C GLU A 162 -1.90 -11.31 -12.01
N VAL A 163 -0.82 -10.89 -11.33
CA VAL A 163 0.46 -10.47 -11.94
C VAL A 163 1.60 -11.45 -11.71
N GLU A 164 1.31 -12.65 -11.21
CA GLU A 164 2.28 -13.71 -10.95
C GLU A 164 3.46 -13.20 -10.11
N TRP A 165 3.16 -12.47 -9.03
CA TRP A 165 4.17 -11.83 -8.21
C TRP A 165 5.08 -12.84 -7.51
N LYS A 166 6.40 -12.70 -7.73
CA LYS A 166 7.44 -13.53 -7.12
C LYS A 166 8.30 -12.72 -6.15
N GLU A 167 8.76 -13.41 -5.11
CA GLU A 167 9.69 -12.86 -4.14
C GLU A 167 10.97 -12.37 -4.84
N LYS A 168 11.44 -11.17 -4.48
CA LYS A 168 12.69 -10.54 -4.94
C LYS A 168 12.80 -10.30 -6.46
N GLU A 169 11.75 -10.57 -7.24
CA GLU A 169 11.69 -10.15 -8.64
C GLU A 169 11.31 -8.66 -8.73
N TRP A 170 11.81 -8.01 -9.78
CA TRP A 170 11.58 -6.60 -10.05
C TRP A 170 10.33 -6.41 -10.91
N TYR A 171 9.45 -5.52 -10.45
CA TYR A 171 8.23 -5.13 -11.13
C TYR A 171 8.22 -3.64 -11.39
N PHE A 172 7.78 -3.27 -12.58
CA PHE A 172 7.36 -1.93 -12.92
C PHE A 172 5.89 -1.78 -12.60
N ILE A 173 5.56 -0.81 -11.74
CA ILE A 173 4.19 -0.43 -11.45
C ILE A 173 3.97 1.02 -11.82
N ALA A 174 2.79 1.32 -12.35
CA ALA A 174 2.30 2.67 -12.50
C ALA A 174 0.84 2.78 -12.04
N ILE A 175 0.50 3.92 -11.46
CA ILE A 175 -0.88 4.39 -11.30
C ILE A 175 -1.00 5.75 -11.99
N ALA A 176 -1.85 5.82 -13.01
CA ALA A 176 -2.17 7.06 -13.71
C ALA A 176 -3.59 7.50 -13.38
N TRP A 177 -3.83 8.80 -13.25
CA TRP A 177 -5.17 9.38 -13.10
C TRP A 177 -5.33 10.64 -13.92
N LYS A 178 -6.55 10.88 -14.41
CA LYS A 178 -6.94 12.11 -15.09
C LYS A 178 -8.37 12.46 -14.74
N LYS A 179 -8.62 13.76 -14.55
CA LYS A 179 -9.95 14.30 -14.40
C LYS A 179 -10.65 14.31 -15.76
N THR A 180 -11.95 14.01 -15.73
CA THR A 180 -12.84 14.05 -16.89
C THR A 180 -14.00 15.00 -16.60
N GLU A 181 -14.87 15.22 -17.58
CA GLU A 181 -16.09 16.02 -17.38
C GLU A 181 -17.02 15.41 -16.31
N THR A 182 -16.97 14.08 -16.20
CA THR A 182 -17.86 13.25 -15.38
C THR A 182 -17.16 12.65 -14.15
N GLY A 183 -15.92 13.02 -13.85
CA GLY A 183 -15.21 12.57 -12.65
C GLY A 183 -13.72 12.33 -12.87
N TYR A 184 -13.26 11.09 -12.64
CA TYR A 184 -11.87 10.68 -12.80
C TYR A 184 -11.76 9.33 -13.49
N ASP A 185 -10.81 9.20 -14.41
CA ASP A 185 -10.31 7.91 -14.87
C ASP A 185 -8.99 7.62 -14.16
N ALA A 186 -8.83 6.41 -13.65
CA ALA A 186 -7.56 5.92 -13.17
C ALA A 186 -7.28 4.52 -13.70
N TYR A 187 -6.01 4.19 -13.88
CA TYR A 187 -5.62 2.81 -14.14
C TYR A 187 -4.35 2.46 -13.40
N MET A 188 -4.27 1.18 -13.03
CA MET A 188 -3.07 0.54 -12.52
C MET A 188 -2.46 -0.31 -13.62
N TYR A 189 -1.14 -0.20 -13.79
CA TYR A 189 -0.36 -0.92 -14.78
C TYR A 189 0.79 -1.63 -14.08
N ILE A 190 0.94 -2.95 -14.29
CA ILE A 190 2.02 -3.75 -13.71
C ILE A 190 2.59 -4.67 -14.79
N ASN A 191 3.84 -4.44 -15.19
CA ASN A 191 4.55 -5.25 -16.21
C ASN A 191 3.69 -5.61 -17.45
N GLY A 192 2.99 -4.63 -18.04
CA GLY A 192 2.14 -4.86 -19.22
C GLY A 192 0.68 -5.22 -18.92
N LYS A 193 0.36 -5.62 -17.69
CA LYS A 193 -1.04 -5.89 -17.28
C LYS A 193 -1.69 -4.61 -16.79
N LYS A 194 -2.87 -4.27 -17.32
CA LYS A 194 -3.60 -3.04 -16.99
C LYS A 194 -4.97 -3.33 -16.36
N LYS A 195 -5.34 -2.52 -15.37
CA LYS A 195 -6.68 -2.50 -14.76
C LYS A 195 -7.17 -1.07 -14.65
N GLU A 196 -8.27 -0.77 -15.34
CA GLU A 196 -8.86 0.56 -15.41
C GLU A 196 -10.10 0.66 -14.51
N GLN A 197 -10.32 1.86 -13.96
CA GLN A 197 -11.49 2.18 -13.16
C GLN A 197 -11.84 3.66 -13.36
N SER A 198 -13.07 3.93 -13.78
CA SER A 198 -13.65 5.27 -13.76
C SER A 198 -14.42 5.52 -12.46
N PHE A 199 -14.43 6.77 -12.02
CA PHE A 199 -15.06 7.27 -10.81
C PHE A 199 -15.92 8.48 -11.15
N ASP A 200 -17.15 8.51 -10.66
CA ASP A 200 -18.14 9.53 -11.01
C ASP A 200 -17.94 10.83 -10.19
N LYS A 201 -18.43 11.94 -10.76
CA LYS A 201 -18.21 13.33 -10.28
C LYS A 201 -18.88 13.64 -8.96
N GLU A 202 -20.00 12.99 -8.66
CA GLU A 202 -20.94 13.38 -7.60
C GLU A 202 -20.29 13.37 -6.19
N GLU A 203 -19.09 12.81 -6.06
CA GLU A 203 -18.44 12.57 -4.78
C GLU A 203 -16.92 12.82 -4.82
N THR A 204 -16.45 13.67 -5.75
CA THR A 204 -15.05 14.11 -5.78
C THR A 204 -14.76 15.10 -4.65
N VAL A 205 -13.77 14.78 -3.81
CA VAL A 205 -13.44 15.57 -2.61
C VAL A 205 -12.84 16.91 -3.00
N LYS A 206 -13.05 17.94 -2.17
CA LYS A 206 -12.42 19.26 -2.34
C LYS A 206 -10.89 19.08 -2.29
N PHE A 207 -10.22 19.42 -3.39
CA PHE A 207 -8.76 19.46 -3.42
C PHE A 207 -8.23 20.45 -2.40
N PRO A 208 -7.19 20.09 -1.63
CA PRO A 208 -6.45 21.13 -0.94
C PRO A 208 -5.86 22.05 -2.00
N LYS A 209 -6.10 23.36 -1.85
CA LYS A 209 -5.61 24.38 -2.81
C LYS A 209 -4.09 24.38 -2.95
N THR A 210 -3.40 23.85 -1.94
CA THR A 210 -1.94 23.73 -1.86
C THR A 210 -1.59 22.42 -1.18
N MET A 211 -0.42 21.85 -1.48
CA MET A 211 0.15 20.67 -0.84
C MET A 211 1.19 21.03 0.25
N LYS A 212 1.17 22.28 0.73
CA LYS A 212 2.11 22.76 1.74
C LYS A 212 2.08 21.95 3.03
N GLU A 213 0.93 21.41 3.42
CA GLU A 213 0.77 20.58 4.62
C GLU A 213 0.85 19.07 4.34
N HIS A 214 1.25 18.69 3.13
CA HIS A 214 1.35 17.31 2.71
C HIS A 214 2.80 16.90 2.45
N LEU A 215 3.05 15.62 2.61
CA LEU A 215 4.33 14.95 2.42
C LEU A 215 4.14 13.76 1.48
N ILE A 216 5.14 13.51 0.64
CA ILE A 216 5.30 12.28 -0.10
C ILE A 216 6.12 11.32 0.78
N SER A 217 5.61 10.12 0.98
CA SER A 217 6.24 9.06 1.75
C SER A 217 6.48 7.83 0.87
N ILE A 218 7.66 7.23 1.00
CA ILE A 218 8.10 6.01 0.31
C ILE A 218 8.66 5.07 1.37
N GLY A 219 8.18 3.82 1.38
CA GLY A 219 8.40 2.93 2.52
C GLY A 219 7.51 3.29 3.71
N SER A 220 7.79 2.64 4.83
CA SER A 220 7.06 2.78 6.09
C SER A 220 7.93 2.21 7.19
N PHE A 221 8.28 3.02 8.19
CA PHE A 221 9.11 2.56 9.31
C PHE A 221 8.41 1.51 10.19
N ARG A 222 7.13 1.21 9.91
CA ARG A 222 6.38 0.12 10.56
C ARG A 222 6.46 -1.20 9.82
N ASN A 223 6.57 -1.14 8.49
CA ASN A 223 6.38 -2.28 7.60
C ASN A 223 6.81 -1.91 6.17
N ALA A 224 8.10 -2.09 5.87
CA ALA A 224 8.62 -1.91 4.53
C ALA A 224 9.38 -3.15 4.06
N LYS A 225 8.66 -4.24 3.82
CA LYS A 225 9.23 -5.51 3.32
C LYS A 225 9.45 -5.47 1.81
N GLY A 226 10.33 -4.60 1.37
CA GLY A 226 10.71 -4.51 -0.03
C GLY A 226 11.79 -3.47 -0.31
N SER A 227 12.02 -3.28 -1.61
CA SER A 227 13.00 -2.35 -2.14
C SER A 227 12.40 -1.50 -3.25
N VAL A 228 12.86 -0.26 -3.38
CA VAL A 228 12.50 0.66 -4.47
C VAL A 228 13.79 1.10 -5.16
N GLU A 229 13.89 0.86 -6.47
CA GLU A 229 14.98 1.39 -7.28
C GLU A 229 14.78 2.87 -7.55
N ALA A 230 13.62 3.18 -8.12
CA ALA A 230 13.22 4.53 -8.45
C ALA A 230 11.70 4.65 -8.30
N LEU A 231 11.26 5.85 -7.91
CA LEU A 231 9.87 6.26 -7.95
C LEU A 231 9.76 7.63 -8.61
N ARG A 232 8.94 7.73 -9.65
CA ARG A 232 8.71 8.97 -10.38
C ARG A 232 7.25 9.41 -10.21
N ILE A 233 7.06 10.72 -10.06
CA ILE A 233 5.75 11.36 -10.16
C ILE A 233 5.79 12.27 -11.38
N SER A 234 5.01 11.93 -12.39
CA SER A 234 4.77 12.76 -13.57
C SER A 234 3.53 13.63 -13.36
N GLY A 235 3.59 14.86 -13.86
CA GLY A 235 2.47 15.80 -13.91
C GLY A 235 1.56 15.63 -15.12
N LYS A 236 1.64 14.47 -15.78
CA LYS A 236 0.85 14.07 -16.96
C LYS A 236 0.24 12.68 -16.71
N PHE A 237 -0.95 12.45 -17.27
CA PHE A 237 -1.48 11.10 -17.47
C PHE A 237 -0.72 10.37 -18.58
N LYS A 238 0.13 9.39 -18.24
CA LYS A 238 0.89 8.62 -19.24
C LYS A 238 0.00 7.61 -19.97
N THR A 239 0.36 7.28 -21.20
CA THR A 239 -0.27 6.24 -22.02
C THR A 239 0.45 4.91 -21.88
N ASP A 240 -0.20 3.81 -22.28
CA ASP A 240 0.41 2.46 -22.28
C ASP A 240 1.76 2.43 -23.02
N VAL A 241 1.87 3.14 -24.15
CA VAL A 241 3.11 3.22 -24.95
C VAL A 241 4.24 3.93 -24.19
N GLU A 242 3.92 5.00 -23.47
CA GLU A 242 4.89 5.73 -22.65
C GLU A 242 5.34 4.88 -21.47
N LEU A 243 4.40 4.20 -20.78
CA LEU A 243 4.72 3.31 -19.67
C LEU A 243 5.57 2.10 -20.10
N GLU A 244 5.31 1.53 -21.27
CA GLU A 244 6.13 0.48 -21.87
C GLU A 244 7.56 0.97 -22.16
N ALA A 245 7.71 2.20 -22.66
CA ALA A 245 9.00 2.80 -22.89
C ALA A 245 9.77 3.03 -21.56
N ASP A 246 9.09 3.57 -20.55
CA ASP A 246 9.64 3.81 -19.21
C ASP A 246 10.02 2.51 -18.49
N MET A 247 9.22 1.47 -18.63
CA MET A 247 9.54 0.13 -18.14
C MET A 247 10.84 -0.38 -18.77
N LYS A 248 10.99 -0.28 -20.10
CA LYS A 248 12.18 -0.80 -20.80
C LYS A 248 13.44 0.03 -20.52
N ALA A 249 13.32 1.35 -20.47
CA ALA A 249 14.46 2.25 -20.32
C ALA A 249 14.89 2.47 -18.86
N GLY A 250 14.01 2.19 -17.89
CA GLY A 250 14.17 2.63 -16.51
C GLY A 250 13.61 4.04 -16.31
N LEU A 251 13.35 4.39 -15.05
CA LEU A 251 12.77 5.68 -14.71
C LEU A 251 13.85 6.77 -14.67
N ALA A 252 13.71 7.77 -15.54
CA ALA A 252 14.55 8.96 -15.57
C ALA A 252 13.70 10.25 -15.53
N LYS A 253 14.34 11.38 -15.22
CA LYS A 253 13.67 12.68 -15.32
C LYS A 253 13.42 13.04 -16.78
N ASP A 254 12.20 13.46 -17.06
CA ASP A 254 11.73 14.04 -18.31
C ASP A 254 11.02 15.38 -18.03
N ASP A 255 10.57 16.08 -19.07
CA ASP A 255 9.89 17.38 -18.95
C ASP A 255 8.58 17.33 -18.16
N SER A 256 7.99 16.14 -18.03
CA SER A 256 6.76 15.91 -17.25
C SER A 256 7.03 15.59 -15.78
N THR A 257 8.29 15.33 -15.41
CA THR A 257 8.66 14.83 -14.09
C THR A 257 8.59 15.93 -13.05
N LEU A 258 7.68 15.76 -12.07
CA LEU A 258 7.56 16.65 -10.92
C LEU A 258 8.44 16.20 -9.75
N PHE A 259 8.65 14.89 -9.63
CA PHE A 259 9.49 14.30 -8.59
C PHE A 259 10.10 12.99 -9.08
N LEU A 260 11.35 12.75 -8.72
CA LEU A 260 12.04 11.49 -8.91
C LEU A 260 12.78 11.17 -7.61
N PHE A 261 12.45 10.04 -7.01
CA PHE A 261 13.20 9.41 -5.94
C PHE A 261 14.07 8.30 -6.53
N ASP A 262 15.34 8.27 -6.13
CA ASP A 262 16.28 7.19 -6.39
C ASP A 262 17.30 7.09 -5.24
N SER A 263 18.16 6.09 -5.28
CA SER A 263 19.17 5.85 -4.24
C SER A 263 20.19 6.99 -4.07
N SER A 264 20.39 7.86 -5.07
CA SER A 264 21.35 8.96 -4.98
C SER A 264 20.89 10.04 -4.00
N LEU A 265 19.58 10.27 -3.88
CA LEU A 265 19.00 11.27 -2.98
C LEU A 265 19.27 10.96 -1.51
N ILE A 266 19.40 9.68 -1.16
CA ILE A 266 19.52 9.20 0.20
C ILE A 266 20.69 9.86 0.94
N SER A 267 21.80 10.13 0.23
CA SER A 267 22.99 10.78 0.81
C SER A 267 22.77 12.23 1.23
N ALA A 268 21.84 12.93 0.59
CA ALA A 268 21.54 14.34 0.82
C ALA A 268 20.39 14.57 1.81
N MET A 269 19.66 13.51 2.17
CA MET A 269 18.54 13.56 3.11
C MET A 269 19.01 13.71 4.55
N LYS A 270 18.25 14.47 5.36
CA LYS A 270 18.40 14.43 6.82
C LYS A 270 18.11 13.01 7.31
N LYS A 271 18.89 12.49 8.25
CA LYS A 271 18.67 11.19 8.89
C LYS A 271 18.03 11.37 10.26
N ALA A 272 17.10 10.50 10.61
CA ALA A 272 16.53 10.42 11.95
C ALA A 272 16.32 8.95 12.33
N ARG A 273 16.41 8.65 13.62
CA ARG A 273 15.92 7.38 14.15
C ARG A 273 14.43 7.50 14.40
N GLN A 274 13.72 6.38 14.38
CA GLN A 274 12.28 6.38 14.66
C GLN A 274 11.98 6.98 16.03
N ALA A 275 12.76 6.62 17.06
CA ALA A 275 12.62 7.13 18.42
C ALA A 275 12.88 8.65 18.59
N ASP A 276 13.44 9.31 17.57
CA ASP A 276 13.69 10.76 17.59
C ASP A 276 12.55 11.56 16.93
N LEU A 277 11.51 10.89 16.42
CA LEU A 277 10.36 11.56 15.84
C LEU A 277 9.53 12.24 16.93
N GLY A 278 9.09 13.48 16.66
CA GLY A 278 8.21 14.20 17.57
C GLY A 278 7.57 15.41 16.90
N LYS A 279 6.87 16.22 17.69
CA LYS A 279 6.11 17.39 17.19
C LYS A 279 6.95 18.42 16.43
N ASN A 280 8.26 18.44 16.68
CA ASN A 280 9.21 19.35 16.04
C ASN A 280 9.98 18.71 14.88
N THR A 281 9.61 17.51 14.42
CA THR A 281 10.25 16.87 13.28
C THR A 281 10.03 17.68 12.02
N GLN A 282 11.11 18.26 11.49
CA GLN A 282 11.11 19.00 10.24
C GLN A 282 11.62 18.12 9.09
N VAL A 283 10.81 18.05 8.02
CA VAL A 283 11.21 17.49 6.73
C VAL A 283 11.81 18.61 5.90
N THR A 284 13.09 18.48 5.55
CA THR A 284 13.80 19.46 4.70
C THR A 284 13.36 19.33 3.24
N ASP A 285 13.68 20.30 2.39
CA ASP A 285 13.42 20.21 0.94
C ASP A 285 14.11 19.01 0.28
N LYS A 286 15.26 18.61 0.83
CA LYS A 286 16.02 17.42 0.42
C LYS A 286 15.44 16.12 0.98
N GLY A 287 14.44 16.20 1.85
CA GLY A 287 13.78 15.07 2.49
C GLY A 287 14.32 14.70 3.88
N LEU A 288 13.66 13.71 4.48
CA LEU A 288 13.98 13.08 5.75
C LEU A 288 13.94 11.55 5.56
N PHE A 289 15.01 10.85 5.93
CA PHE A 289 15.05 9.40 5.96
C PHE A 289 15.00 8.92 7.41
N ILE A 290 14.06 8.05 7.71
CA ILE A 290 13.78 7.51 9.05
C ILE A 290 14.15 6.03 9.04
N GLY A 291 14.89 5.58 10.06
CA GLY A 291 15.21 4.17 10.24
C GLY A 291 16.32 3.65 9.31
N PRO A 292 16.57 2.34 9.31
CA PRO A 292 17.65 1.74 8.55
C PRO A 292 17.35 1.64 7.06
N TYR A 293 18.42 1.53 6.28
CA TYR A 293 18.35 1.16 4.87
C TYR A 293 19.67 0.55 4.42
N LYS A 294 19.62 -0.20 3.33
CA LYS A 294 20.81 -0.57 2.56
C LYS A 294 20.60 -0.38 1.08
N THR A 295 21.70 -0.24 0.36
CA THR A 295 21.68 -0.17 -1.10
C THR A 295 21.93 -1.55 -1.69
N ILE A 296 21.06 -1.98 -2.60
CA ILE A 296 21.17 -3.27 -3.30
C ILE A 296 21.19 -3.06 -4.82
N ALA A 297 21.50 -4.12 -5.57
CA ALA A 297 21.35 -4.11 -7.02
C ALA A 297 19.85 -4.03 -7.38
N GLY A 298 19.52 -3.11 -8.28
CA GLY A 298 18.20 -2.94 -8.83
C GLY A 298 18.03 -3.58 -10.21
N LYS A 299 16.89 -3.31 -10.87
CA LYS A 299 16.62 -3.73 -12.24
C LYS A 299 17.54 -3.04 -13.25
N HIS A 300 17.71 -1.72 -13.14
CA HIS A 300 18.49 -0.88 -14.06
C HIS A 300 19.62 -0.14 -13.34
N GLY A 301 19.68 -0.19 -12.01
CA GLY A 301 20.69 0.53 -11.24
C GLY A 301 20.81 0.10 -9.79
N LYS A 302 20.76 1.07 -8.88
CA LYS A 302 20.87 0.86 -7.44
C LYS A 302 19.53 1.13 -6.77
N ALA A 303 19.11 0.21 -5.91
CA ALA A 303 17.88 0.33 -5.16
C ALA A 303 18.09 0.52 -3.67
N VAL A 304 17.07 1.08 -3.02
CA VAL A 304 17.01 1.25 -1.57
C VAL A 304 16.15 0.12 -1.01
N GLN A 305 16.74 -0.74 -0.19
CA GLN A 305 16.00 -1.67 0.64
C GLN A 305 15.72 -1.00 1.99
N PHE A 306 14.46 -1.00 2.40
CA PHE A 306 13.97 -0.27 3.57
C PHE A 306 14.03 -1.13 4.85
N HIS A 307 15.00 -2.03 4.93
CA HIS A 307 15.36 -2.82 6.13
C HIS A 307 16.77 -3.40 5.95
N GLU A 308 17.39 -3.83 7.05
CA GLU A 308 18.73 -4.44 7.05
C GLU A 308 18.71 -5.95 6.81
#